data_AF-A0A9D8LG39-F1
#
_entry.id   AF-A0A9D8LG39-F1
#
_cell.length_a   1.000
_cell.length_b   1.000
_cell.length_c   1.000
_cell.angle_alpha   90.00
_cell.angle_beta   90.00
_cell.angle_gamma   90.00
#
_symmetry.space_group_name_H-M   'P 1'
#
loop_
_entity.id
_entity.type
_entity.pdbx_description
1 polymer ?
#
loop_
_entity_poly.entity_id
_entity_poly.type
_entity_poly.pdbx_seq_one_letter_code
_entity_poly.pdbx_strand_id
1 'polypeptide(L)'
;MKFGPIPIAEAAGSVAAHTVRAGDAIVRKGATISAQDAERLAAGGLTEIVAVQLEPGDIDENTAAEQLARALAGRAVVIEAPFTGRVNLFAAAAGVLTIDTALIDMLNGIDEAITVATLPALKAVVAGEMVGTVKIIPYAVQERQIAEALTRLGSARPIAITEYKLKSVAVVSTLLPGLKPSVVDKTLRVMAERLAPAGGEIVLERRVPHEGAPLATAIREAAAGPAELVVV
;
A
#
# COMPACT_ATOMS: atom_id res chain seq x y z
N MET A 1 -16.59 7.73 -21.50
CA MET A 1 -15.55 7.35 -22.49
C MET A 1 -16.14 6.42 -23.54
N LYS A 2 -15.60 6.46 -24.76
CA LYS A 2 -15.91 5.49 -25.82
C LYS A 2 -14.70 4.58 -26.06
N PHE A 3 -14.91 3.27 -25.98
CA PHE A 3 -13.92 2.25 -26.29
C PHE A 3 -14.36 1.50 -27.54
N GLY A 4 -13.51 1.43 -28.57
CA GLY A 4 -13.82 0.70 -29.78
C GLY A 4 -12.92 1.04 -30.96
N PRO A 5 -13.17 0.42 -32.13
CA PRO A 5 -12.52 0.79 -33.37
C PRO A 5 -12.95 2.20 -33.79
N ILE A 6 -11.98 3.02 -34.20
CA ILE A 6 -12.19 4.34 -34.78
C ILE A 6 -11.33 4.51 -36.05
N PRO A 7 -11.74 5.35 -37.01
CA PRO A 7 -10.90 5.71 -38.14
C PRO A 7 -9.58 6.32 -37.67
N ILE A 8 -8.46 5.96 -38.31
CA ILE A 8 -7.14 6.50 -37.94
C ILE A 8 -7.09 8.03 -38.04
N ALA A 9 -7.86 8.61 -38.95
CA ALA A 9 -7.99 10.06 -39.15
C ALA A 9 -8.61 10.78 -37.94
N GLU A 10 -9.36 10.06 -37.10
CA GLU A 10 -10.00 10.57 -35.88
C GLU A 10 -9.27 10.13 -34.60
N ALA A 11 -8.14 9.43 -34.74
CA ALA A 11 -7.46 8.80 -33.61
C ALA A 11 -6.61 9.77 -32.79
N ALA A 12 -6.24 10.93 -33.33
CA ALA A 12 -5.44 11.92 -32.62
C ALA A 12 -6.13 12.36 -31.32
N GLY A 13 -5.40 12.33 -30.21
CA GLY A 13 -5.90 12.62 -28.86
C GLY A 13 -6.56 11.42 -28.16
N SER A 14 -6.81 10.32 -28.86
CA SER A 14 -7.33 9.08 -28.27
C SER A 14 -6.20 8.27 -27.60
N VAL A 15 -6.55 7.35 -26.70
CA VAL A 15 -5.58 6.45 -26.06
C VAL A 15 -5.58 5.10 -26.76
N ALA A 16 -4.41 4.58 -27.16
CA ALA A 16 -4.32 3.28 -27.81
C ALA A 16 -4.65 2.14 -26.85
N ALA A 17 -5.64 1.30 -27.18
CA ALA A 17 -6.05 0.17 -26.34
C ALA A 17 -5.02 -0.97 -26.29
N HIS A 18 -4.19 -1.07 -27.32
CA HIS A 18 -3.12 -2.05 -27.49
C HIS A 18 -1.91 -1.38 -28.12
N THR A 19 -0.74 -2.05 -28.07
CA THR A 19 0.42 -1.59 -28.82
C THR A 19 0.16 -1.79 -30.31
N VAL A 20 0.18 -0.72 -31.08
CA VAL A 20 -0.07 -0.73 -32.52
C VAL A 20 1.22 -0.47 -33.28
N ARG A 21 1.41 -1.21 -34.37
CA ARG A 21 2.56 -1.08 -35.26
C ARG A 21 2.08 -1.06 -36.70
N ALA A 22 2.47 -0.05 -37.48
CA ALA A 22 2.23 0.02 -38.91
C ALA A 22 3.38 0.78 -39.57
N GLY A 23 3.98 0.20 -40.61
CA GLY A 23 5.22 0.72 -41.18
C GLY A 23 6.34 0.84 -40.13
N ASP A 24 6.86 2.05 -39.96
CA ASP A 24 7.89 2.43 -38.98
C ASP A 24 7.30 3.02 -37.67
N ALA A 25 5.97 3.17 -37.59
CA ALA A 25 5.29 3.76 -36.45
C ALA A 25 4.97 2.70 -35.38
N ILE A 26 5.16 3.08 -34.11
CA ILE A 26 4.81 2.26 -32.94
C ILE A 26 4.18 3.17 -31.89
N VAL A 27 2.91 2.89 -31.55
CA VAL A 27 2.23 3.50 -30.40
C VAL A 27 2.04 2.43 -29.35
N ARG A 28 2.50 2.67 -28.11
CA ARG A 28 2.38 1.71 -27.01
C ARG A 28 0.96 1.72 -26.44
N LYS A 29 0.52 0.57 -25.91
CA LYS A 29 -0.71 0.48 -25.12
C LYS A 29 -0.75 1.57 -24.04
N GLY A 30 -1.87 2.27 -23.92
CA GLY A 30 -2.10 3.30 -22.91
C GLY A 30 -1.48 4.66 -23.26
N ALA A 31 -0.74 4.78 -24.38
CA ALA A 31 -0.23 6.07 -24.83
C ALA A 31 -1.32 6.85 -25.57
N THR A 32 -1.33 8.17 -25.37
CA THR A 32 -2.09 9.10 -26.21
C THR A 32 -1.51 9.11 -27.62
N ILE A 33 -2.37 8.92 -28.61
CA ILE A 33 -2.02 8.96 -30.03
C ILE A 33 -1.87 10.43 -30.42
N SER A 34 -0.66 10.85 -30.76
CA SER A 34 -0.44 12.21 -31.28
C SER A 34 -0.93 12.32 -32.73
N ALA A 35 -1.12 13.55 -33.23
CA ALA A 35 -1.44 13.77 -34.64
C ALA A 35 -0.36 13.18 -35.57
N GLN A 36 0.91 13.32 -35.19
CA GLN A 36 2.04 12.74 -35.94
C GLN A 36 2.01 11.21 -35.92
N ASP A 37 1.66 10.58 -34.79
CA ASP A 37 1.51 9.13 -34.73
C ASP A 37 0.38 8.65 -35.64
N ALA A 38 -0.77 9.34 -35.63
CA ALA A 38 -1.90 9.01 -36.50
C ALA A 38 -1.53 9.11 -37.98
N GLU A 39 -0.83 10.17 -38.40
CA GLU A 39 -0.34 10.33 -39.78
C GLU A 39 0.62 9.21 -40.19
N ARG A 40 1.58 8.87 -39.33
CA ARG A 40 2.56 7.81 -39.63
C ARG A 40 1.91 6.43 -39.68
N LEU A 41 0.99 6.14 -38.76
CA LEU A 41 0.20 4.91 -38.77
C LEU A 41 -0.64 4.80 -40.05
N ALA A 42 -1.27 5.90 -40.49
CA ALA A 42 -2.02 5.96 -41.73
C ALA A 42 -1.14 5.74 -42.96
N ALA A 43 0.05 6.36 -43.01
CA ALA A 43 1.05 6.13 -44.06
C ALA A 43 1.57 4.68 -44.08
N GLY A 44 1.58 4.01 -42.91
CA GLY A 44 1.85 2.58 -42.76
C GLY A 44 0.71 1.67 -43.21
N GLY A 45 -0.39 2.22 -43.73
CA GLY A 45 -1.54 1.48 -44.27
C GLY A 45 -2.63 1.15 -43.26
N LEU A 46 -2.55 1.66 -42.03
CA LEU A 46 -3.58 1.42 -41.02
C LEU A 46 -4.78 2.35 -41.26
N THR A 47 -5.99 1.81 -41.40
CA THR A 47 -7.22 2.60 -41.63
C THR A 47 -8.05 2.80 -40.37
N GLU A 48 -7.98 1.85 -39.43
CA GLU A 48 -8.72 1.87 -38.17
C GLU A 48 -7.83 1.41 -37.01
N ILE A 49 -8.15 1.88 -35.81
CA ILE A 49 -7.45 1.53 -34.57
C ILE A 49 -8.45 1.35 -33.43
N VAL A 50 -8.22 0.37 -32.55
CA VAL A 50 -8.98 0.26 -31.30
C VAL A 50 -8.40 1.24 -30.29
N ALA A 51 -9.18 2.24 -29.94
CA ALA A 51 -8.74 3.34 -29.07
C ALA A 51 -9.82 3.73 -28.06
N VAL A 52 -9.42 4.58 -27.13
CA VAL A 52 -10.29 5.21 -26.14
C VAL A 52 -10.38 6.69 -26.41
N GLN A 53 -11.60 7.17 -26.62
CA GLN A 53 -11.92 8.59 -26.68
C GLN A 53 -12.55 9.00 -25.36
N LEU A 54 -11.89 9.93 -24.65
CA LEU A 54 -12.48 10.56 -23.46
C LEU A 54 -13.63 11.47 -23.91
N GLU A 55 -14.72 11.42 -23.16
CA GLU A 55 -15.87 12.30 -23.36
C GLU A 55 -15.79 13.50 -22.40
N PRO A 56 -16.49 14.60 -22.69
CA PRO A 56 -16.60 15.71 -21.74
C PRO A 56 -17.08 15.22 -20.37
N GLY A 57 -16.30 15.51 -19.32
CA GLY A 57 -16.57 15.07 -17.95
C GLY A 57 -15.91 13.74 -17.56
N ASP A 58 -15.14 13.11 -18.45
CA ASP A 58 -14.24 12.02 -18.08
C ASP A 58 -12.91 12.57 -17.53
N ILE A 59 -12.30 11.78 -16.64
CA ILE A 59 -10.94 11.95 -16.16
C ILE A 59 -10.15 10.66 -16.42
N ASP A 60 -8.86 10.79 -16.77
CA ASP A 60 -8.02 9.63 -17.07
C ASP A 60 -7.75 8.76 -15.82
N GLU A 61 -7.48 7.47 -16.06
CA GLU A 61 -7.29 6.47 -15.02
C GLU A 61 -6.18 6.80 -14.01
N ASN A 62 -5.09 7.44 -14.45
CA ASN A 62 -3.95 7.71 -13.58
C ASN A 62 -4.26 8.90 -12.67
N THR A 63 -4.82 9.97 -13.23
CA THR A 63 -5.25 11.12 -12.44
C THR A 63 -6.33 10.74 -11.44
N ALA A 64 -7.32 9.94 -11.84
CA ALA A 64 -8.35 9.43 -10.94
C ALA A 64 -7.78 8.55 -9.81
N ALA A 65 -6.91 7.58 -10.14
CA ALA A 65 -6.28 6.72 -9.15
C ALA A 65 -5.43 7.52 -8.15
N GLU A 66 -4.69 8.52 -8.63
CA GLU A 66 -3.85 9.38 -7.79
C GLU A 66 -4.68 10.22 -6.82
N GLN A 67 -5.76 10.85 -7.29
CA GLN A 67 -6.64 11.65 -6.42
C GLN A 67 -7.21 10.82 -5.28
N LEU A 68 -7.73 9.63 -5.58
CA LEU A 68 -8.25 8.71 -4.56
C LEU A 68 -7.15 8.23 -3.61
N ALA A 69 -6.00 7.79 -4.13
CA ALA A 69 -4.91 7.30 -3.29
C ALA A 69 -4.40 8.38 -2.30
N ARG A 70 -4.29 9.63 -2.76
CA ARG A 70 -3.94 10.77 -1.91
C ARG A 70 -4.97 11.03 -0.81
N ALA A 71 -6.26 10.89 -1.12
CA ALA A 71 -7.33 11.08 -0.15
C ALA A 71 -7.43 9.92 0.86
N LEU A 72 -7.04 8.71 0.46
CA LEU A 72 -7.06 7.52 1.33
C LEU A 72 -5.89 7.48 2.31
N ALA A 73 -4.71 7.93 1.89
CA ALA A 73 -3.45 7.80 2.63
C ALA A 73 -3.42 8.69 3.88
N GLY A 74 -3.40 8.04 5.04
CA GLY A 74 -3.26 8.67 6.35
C GLY A 74 -1.85 8.65 6.90
N ARG A 75 -1.76 8.65 8.24
CA ARG A 75 -0.49 8.68 8.96
C ARG A 75 0.38 7.48 8.59
N ALA A 76 1.67 7.76 8.33
CA ALA A 76 2.70 6.77 8.01
C ALA A 76 2.38 5.89 6.77
N VAL A 77 1.61 6.42 5.82
CA VAL A 77 1.36 5.77 4.52
C VAL A 77 1.95 6.64 3.40
N VAL A 78 2.70 6.03 2.50
CA VAL A 78 3.20 6.67 1.27
C VAL A 78 2.52 6.07 0.07
N ILE A 79 2.37 6.85 -1.00
CA ILE A 79 1.78 6.39 -2.25
C ILE A 79 2.84 6.38 -3.35
N GLU A 80 2.78 5.39 -4.24
CA GLU A 80 3.59 5.38 -5.47
C GLU A 80 3.02 6.33 -6.53
N ALA A 81 3.83 6.62 -7.55
CA ALA A 81 3.34 7.31 -8.74
C ALA A 81 2.28 6.46 -9.46
N PRO A 82 1.23 7.09 -10.04
CA PRO A 82 0.22 6.36 -10.79
C PRO A 82 0.81 5.72 -12.04
N PHE A 83 0.42 4.48 -12.30
CA PHE A 83 0.80 3.76 -13.50
C PHE A 83 -0.33 2.84 -13.96
N THR A 84 -0.83 3.06 -15.18
CA THR A 84 -1.90 2.27 -15.80
C THR A 84 -3.13 2.12 -14.91
N GLY A 85 -3.60 3.24 -14.36
CA GLY A 85 -4.77 3.31 -13.49
C GLY A 85 -4.56 2.72 -12.10
N ARG A 86 -3.33 2.39 -11.71
CA ARG A 86 -3.00 1.82 -10.40
C ARG A 86 -2.13 2.78 -9.60
N VAL A 87 -2.43 2.90 -8.30
CA VAL A 87 -1.56 3.53 -7.31
C VAL A 87 -1.46 2.61 -6.10
N ASN A 88 -0.25 2.16 -5.78
CA ASN A 88 0.00 1.35 -4.60
C ASN A 88 0.30 2.25 -3.39
N LEU A 89 -0.09 1.78 -2.21
CA LEU A 89 0.13 2.42 -0.92
C LEU A 89 1.04 1.54 -0.09
N PHE A 90 2.05 2.14 0.55
CA PHE A 90 3.07 1.44 1.33
C PHE A 90 3.17 1.98 2.75
N ALA A 91 3.58 1.11 3.65
CA ALA A 91 3.95 1.48 5.00
C ALA A 91 5.23 2.31 5.00
N ALA A 92 5.18 3.50 5.61
CA ALA A 92 6.37 4.32 5.83
C ALA A 92 7.18 3.86 7.06
N ALA A 93 6.53 3.14 7.99
CA ALA A 93 7.09 2.72 9.25
C ALA A 93 6.49 1.38 9.70
N ALA A 94 7.15 0.71 10.63
CA ALA A 94 6.64 -0.51 11.25
C ALA A 94 5.52 -0.19 12.26
N GLY A 95 4.45 -0.98 12.24
CA GLY A 95 3.31 -0.74 13.11
C GLY A 95 2.12 -1.64 12.80
N VAL A 96 0.96 -1.24 13.29
CA VAL A 96 -0.32 -1.91 13.05
C VAL A 96 -1.11 -1.11 12.02
N LEU A 97 -1.48 -1.77 10.93
CA LEU A 97 -2.34 -1.20 9.89
C LEU A 97 -3.75 -0.97 10.45
N THR A 98 -4.20 0.28 10.47
CA THR A 98 -5.56 0.66 10.85
C THR A 98 -6.34 1.03 9.60
N ILE A 99 -7.49 0.39 9.40
CA ILE A 99 -8.36 0.60 8.26
C ILE A 99 -9.77 0.93 8.73
N ASP A 100 -10.35 2.00 8.20
CA ASP A 100 -11.81 2.22 8.25
C ASP A 100 -12.47 1.42 7.14
N THR A 101 -12.88 0.20 7.48
CA THR A 101 -13.46 -0.76 6.52
C THR A 101 -14.77 -0.25 5.93
N ALA A 102 -15.60 0.45 6.69
CA ALA A 102 -16.86 1.00 6.22
C ALA A 102 -16.65 2.06 5.14
N LEU A 103 -15.62 2.91 5.28
CA LEU A 103 -15.25 3.87 4.23
C LEU A 103 -14.71 3.17 2.98
N ILE A 104 -13.90 2.11 3.12
CA ILE A 104 -13.41 1.34 1.97
C ILE A 104 -14.56 0.66 1.23
N ASP A 105 -15.47 0.01 1.95
CA ASP A 105 -16.63 -0.66 1.36
C ASP A 105 -17.57 0.33 0.67
N MET A 106 -17.79 1.49 1.30
CA MET A 106 -18.57 2.58 0.71
C MET A 106 -17.98 3.05 -0.62
N LEU A 107 -16.66 3.24 -0.69
CA LEU A 107 -15.98 3.66 -1.92
C LEU A 107 -16.07 2.62 -3.02
N ASN A 108 -15.84 1.35 -2.68
CA ASN A 108 -15.98 0.22 -3.62
C ASN A 108 -17.44 0.05 -4.09
N GLY A 109 -18.40 0.58 -3.35
CA GLY A 109 -19.82 0.59 -3.73
C GLY A 109 -20.24 1.75 -4.65
N ILE A 110 -19.34 2.68 -5.00
CA ILE A 110 -19.68 3.82 -5.88
C ILE A 110 -19.86 3.37 -7.32
N ASP A 111 -18.88 2.63 -7.85
CA ASP A 111 -18.89 2.14 -9.22
C ASP A 111 -17.89 0.99 -9.37
N GLU A 112 -18.23 0.00 -10.18
CA GLU A 112 -17.35 -1.16 -10.44
C GLU A 112 -16.01 -0.78 -11.10
N ALA A 113 -15.94 0.38 -11.76
CA ALA A 113 -14.70 0.90 -12.35
C ALA A 113 -13.66 1.34 -11.31
N ILE A 114 -14.06 1.55 -10.05
CA ILE A 114 -13.22 2.06 -8.97
C ILE A 114 -13.04 0.95 -7.93
N THR A 115 -11.79 0.60 -7.63
CA THR A 115 -11.49 -0.40 -6.60
C THR A 115 -10.39 0.07 -5.68
N VAL A 116 -10.63 -0.09 -4.37
CA VAL A 116 -9.65 0.07 -3.31
C VAL A 116 -9.50 -1.28 -2.62
N ALA A 117 -8.31 -1.85 -2.66
CA ALA A 117 -7.96 -3.09 -1.97
C ALA A 117 -6.91 -2.80 -0.90
N THR A 118 -7.01 -3.49 0.23
CA THR A 118 -6.10 -3.31 1.37
C THR A 118 -5.71 -4.67 1.95
N LEU A 119 -4.60 -4.70 2.68
CA LEU A 119 -4.34 -5.78 3.63
C LEU A 119 -5.40 -5.76 4.75
N PRO A 120 -5.60 -6.87 5.49
CA PRO A 120 -6.56 -6.88 6.59
C PRO A 120 -6.26 -5.83 7.66
N ALA A 121 -7.32 -5.25 8.22
CA ALA A 121 -7.20 -4.37 9.38
C ALA A 121 -6.47 -5.07 10.54
N LEU A 122 -5.72 -4.29 11.31
CA LEU A 122 -4.91 -4.71 12.45
C LEU A 122 -3.74 -5.64 12.11
N LYS A 123 -3.44 -5.85 10.83
CA LYS A 123 -2.23 -6.56 10.42
C LYS A 123 -0.98 -5.77 10.83
N ALA A 124 0.00 -6.47 11.40
CA ALA A 124 1.35 -5.93 11.60
C ALA A 124 2.04 -5.74 10.25
N VAL A 125 2.69 -4.60 10.07
CA VAL A 125 3.40 -4.22 8.84
C VAL A 125 4.77 -3.65 9.16
N VAL A 126 5.67 -3.75 8.19
CA VAL A 126 7.01 -3.15 8.23
C VAL A 126 7.15 -2.05 7.19
N ALA A 127 8.11 -1.15 7.36
CA ALA A 127 8.39 -0.12 6.37
C ALA A 127 8.68 -0.73 4.98
N GLY A 128 8.11 -0.14 3.93
CA GLY A 128 8.21 -0.63 2.55
C GLY A 128 7.23 -1.75 2.19
N GLU A 129 6.41 -2.23 3.12
CA GLU A 129 5.38 -3.22 2.80
C GLU A 129 4.17 -2.57 2.11
N MET A 130 3.67 -3.18 1.03
CA MET A 130 2.46 -2.71 0.35
C MET A 130 1.23 -3.01 1.20
N VAL A 131 0.48 -1.97 1.58
CA VAL A 131 -0.68 -2.06 2.49
C VAL A 131 -2.01 -1.87 1.79
N GLY A 132 -2.00 -1.32 0.58
CA GLY A 132 -3.19 -1.19 -0.23
C GLY A 132 -2.89 -0.74 -1.66
N THR A 133 -3.93 -0.68 -2.47
CA THR A 133 -3.84 -0.24 -3.86
C THR A 133 -5.19 0.34 -4.30
N VAL A 134 -5.13 1.42 -5.07
CA VAL A 134 -6.27 1.93 -5.84
C VAL A 134 -6.11 1.44 -7.27
N LYS A 135 -7.21 0.97 -7.85
CA LYS A 135 -7.31 0.63 -9.27
C LYS A 135 -8.52 1.32 -9.88
N ILE A 136 -8.26 2.14 -10.89
CA ILE A 136 -9.24 2.50 -11.90
C ILE A 136 -9.12 1.45 -13.01
N ILE A 137 -10.18 0.67 -13.20
CA ILE A 137 -10.19 -0.50 -14.09
C ILE A 137 -10.20 -0.09 -15.57
N PRO A 138 -11.12 0.80 -16.03
CA PRO A 138 -11.07 1.34 -17.38
C PRO A 138 -10.00 2.43 -17.52
N TYR A 139 -9.77 2.87 -18.76
CA TYR A 139 -8.83 3.94 -19.09
C TYR A 139 -9.24 5.33 -18.60
N ALA A 140 -10.53 5.51 -18.30
CA ALA A 140 -11.09 6.74 -17.77
C ALA A 140 -12.39 6.44 -17.02
N VAL A 141 -12.74 7.33 -16.09
CA VAL A 141 -13.99 7.32 -15.32
C VAL A 141 -14.64 8.69 -15.35
N GLN A 142 -15.91 8.78 -14.99
CA GLN A 142 -16.57 10.08 -14.94
C GLN A 142 -16.05 10.86 -13.73
N GLU A 143 -15.65 12.11 -13.93
CA GLU A 143 -15.09 12.97 -12.89
C GLU A 143 -16.03 13.09 -11.67
N ARG A 144 -17.35 13.07 -11.90
CA ARG A 144 -18.36 13.08 -10.83
C ARG A 144 -18.24 11.89 -9.86
N GLN A 145 -17.79 10.72 -10.32
CA GLN A 145 -17.62 9.53 -9.46
C GLN A 145 -16.46 9.73 -8.49
N ILE A 146 -15.35 10.32 -8.98
CA ILE A 146 -14.20 10.69 -8.12
C ILE A 146 -14.60 11.83 -7.17
N ALA A 147 -15.31 12.85 -7.65
CA ALA A 147 -15.79 13.94 -6.81
C ALA A 147 -16.74 13.45 -5.70
N GLU A 148 -17.63 12.52 -6.01
CA GLU A 148 -18.49 11.86 -5.02
C GLU A 148 -17.66 11.08 -4.00
N ALA A 149 -16.72 10.25 -4.43
CA ALA A 149 -15.83 9.50 -3.55
C ALA A 149 -15.07 10.41 -2.58
N LEU A 150 -14.48 11.50 -3.09
CA LEU A 150 -13.77 12.50 -2.29
C LEU A 150 -14.70 13.23 -1.32
N THR A 151 -15.92 13.55 -1.74
CA THR A 151 -16.92 14.20 -0.89
C THR A 151 -17.34 13.29 0.27
N ARG A 152 -17.59 12.01 -0.01
CA ARG A 152 -17.98 11.02 1.02
C ARG A 152 -16.84 10.70 1.98
N LEU A 153 -15.58 10.73 1.52
CA LEU A 153 -14.40 10.65 2.38
C LEU A 153 -14.24 11.88 3.28
N GLY A 154 -14.50 13.08 2.75
CA GLY A 154 -14.29 14.34 3.46
C GLY A 154 -12.84 14.48 3.96
N SER A 155 -12.67 14.73 5.25
CA SER A 155 -11.34 14.84 5.90
C SER A 155 -10.79 13.51 6.43
N ALA A 156 -11.55 12.41 6.34
CA ALA A 156 -11.12 11.12 6.83
C ALA A 156 -9.90 10.61 6.03
N ARG A 157 -9.07 9.81 6.70
CA ARG A 157 -7.92 9.11 6.11
C ARG A 157 -7.99 7.64 6.50
N PRO A 158 -8.74 6.82 5.73
CA PRO A 158 -9.14 5.48 6.16
C PRO A 158 -7.99 4.48 6.22
N ILE A 159 -6.83 4.74 5.61
CA ILE A 159 -5.69 3.82 5.63
C ILE A 159 -4.54 4.50 6.37
N ALA A 160 -4.18 4.00 7.55
CA ALA A 160 -3.10 4.56 8.35
C ALA A 160 -2.33 3.46 9.08
N ILE A 161 -1.13 3.77 9.55
CA ILE A 161 -0.33 2.84 10.36
C ILE A 161 -0.10 3.43 11.73
N THR A 162 -0.42 2.67 12.77
CA THR A 162 -0.10 3.00 14.16
C THR A 162 1.24 2.38 14.53
N GLU A 163 2.26 3.23 14.57
CA GLU A 163 3.64 2.80 14.82
C GLU A 163 3.81 2.20 16.23
N TYR A 164 4.71 1.22 16.33
CA TYR A 164 5.12 0.69 17.62
C TYR A 164 5.89 1.75 18.40
N LYS A 165 5.49 1.95 19.66
CA LYS A 165 6.14 2.92 20.56
C LYS A 165 7.19 2.27 21.45
N LEU A 166 6.87 1.11 22.02
CA LEU A 166 7.78 0.39 22.93
C LEU A 166 8.84 -0.31 22.09
N LYS A 167 10.09 0.10 22.26
CA LYS A 167 11.24 -0.39 21.51
C LYS A 167 12.31 -0.96 22.43
N SER A 168 12.38 -0.56 23.70
CA SER A 168 13.33 -1.15 24.65
C SER A 168 12.68 -2.26 25.47
N VAL A 169 13.20 -3.49 25.33
CA VAL A 169 12.66 -4.69 25.99
C VAL A 169 13.66 -5.25 26.99
N ALA A 170 13.18 -5.51 28.21
CA ALA A 170 13.87 -6.32 29.20
C ALA A 170 13.36 -7.77 29.14
N VAL A 171 14.28 -8.73 29.18
CA VAL A 171 13.94 -10.16 29.19
C VAL A 171 14.46 -10.80 30.47
N VAL A 172 13.57 -11.46 31.23
CA VAL A 172 13.89 -12.16 32.47
C VAL A 172 13.65 -13.66 32.28
N SER A 173 14.70 -14.41 31.98
CA SER A 173 14.61 -15.86 31.84
C SER A 173 14.65 -16.56 33.19
N THR A 174 13.66 -17.40 33.48
CA THR A 174 13.70 -18.28 34.66
C THR A 174 14.41 -19.60 34.37
N LEU A 175 15.23 -20.07 35.31
CA LEU A 175 16.11 -21.23 35.14
C LEU A 175 15.64 -22.40 36.01
N LEU A 176 15.46 -23.55 35.38
CA LEU A 176 15.25 -24.84 36.06
C LEU A 176 16.56 -25.64 36.06
N PRO A 177 16.82 -26.53 37.06
CA PRO A 177 18.07 -27.29 37.18
C PRO A 177 18.46 -28.14 35.96
N GLY A 178 17.51 -28.48 35.09
CA GLY A 178 17.75 -29.23 33.84
C GLY A 178 17.75 -28.39 32.57
N LEU A 179 17.53 -27.07 32.65
CA LEU A 179 17.45 -26.21 31.48
C LEU A 179 18.85 -25.90 30.95
N LYS A 180 19.13 -26.34 29.72
CA LYS A 180 20.41 -26.06 29.07
C LYS A 180 20.53 -24.55 28.78
N PRO A 181 21.68 -23.90 29.06
CA PRO A 181 21.89 -22.49 28.73
C PRO A 181 21.63 -22.15 27.27
N SER A 182 21.98 -23.06 26.34
CA SER A 182 21.77 -22.88 24.91
C SER A 182 20.30 -22.76 24.49
N VAL A 183 19.36 -23.26 25.30
CA VAL A 183 17.92 -23.07 25.06
C VAL A 183 17.54 -21.62 25.35
N VAL A 184 18.04 -21.04 26.45
CA VAL A 184 17.83 -19.63 26.79
C VAL A 184 18.44 -18.73 25.73
N ASP A 185 19.67 -19.02 25.29
CA ASP A 185 20.34 -18.25 24.24
C ASP A 185 19.56 -18.26 22.93
N LYS A 186 19.01 -19.43 22.56
CA LYS A 186 18.14 -19.56 21.38
C LYS A 186 16.86 -18.74 21.52
N THR A 187 16.22 -18.75 22.69
CA THR A 187 15.02 -17.97 22.96
C THR A 187 15.28 -16.47 22.82
N LEU A 188 16.38 -15.97 23.40
CA LEU A 188 16.79 -14.57 23.28
C LEU A 188 17.04 -14.17 21.83
N ARG A 189 17.74 -15.02 21.06
CA ARG A 189 17.98 -14.78 19.63
C ARG A 189 16.67 -14.70 18.84
N VAL A 190 15.77 -15.67 19.00
CA VAL A 190 14.47 -15.68 18.31
C VAL A 190 13.60 -14.48 18.74
N MET A 191 13.68 -14.06 20.00
CA MET A 191 12.97 -12.87 20.47
C MET A 191 13.52 -11.60 19.83
N ALA A 192 14.84 -11.43 19.77
CA ALA A 192 15.46 -10.30 19.08
C ALA A 192 15.07 -10.27 17.58
N GLU A 193 15.09 -11.41 16.90
CA GLU A 193 14.63 -11.55 15.51
C GLU A 193 13.16 -11.13 15.32
N ARG A 194 12.29 -11.38 16.31
CA ARG A 194 10.87 -10.98 16.28
C ARG A 194 10.64 -9.51 16.62
N LEU A 195 11.49 -8.92 17.45
CA LEU A 195 11.41 -7.51 17.83
C LEU A 195 11.98 -6.59 16.75
N ALA A 196 13.01 -7.03 16.03
CA ALA A 196 13.72 -6.21 15.04
C ALA A 196 12.80 -5.60 13.96
N PRO A 197 11.81 -6.31 13.38
CA PRO A 197 10.89 -5.71 12.40
C PRO A 197 10.05 -4.55 12.98
N ALA A 198 9.78 -4.55 14.28
CA ALA A 198 9.09 -3.47 14.99
C ALA A 198 10.04 -2.33 15.42
N GLY A 199 11.35 -2.46 15.14
CA GLY A 199 12.38 -1.57 15.65
C GLY A 199 12.65 -1.74 17.15
N GLY A 200 12.29 -2.90 17.72
CA GLY A 200 12.52 -3.21 19.12
C GLY A 200 13.83 -3.95 19.35
N GLU A 201 14.43 -3.75 20.53
CA GLU A 201 15.71 -4.30 20.94
C GLU A 201 15.64 -4.82 22.39
N ILE A 202 16.40 -5.87 22.67
CA ILE A 202 16.61 -6.35 24.05
C ILE A 202 17.70 -5.48 24.68
N VAL A 203 17.31 -4.59 25.60
CA VAL A 203 18.24 -3.67 26.29
C VAL A 203 18.72 -4.18 27.64
N LEU A 204 18.00 -5.17 28.18
CA LEU A 204 18.31 -5.79 29.46
C LEU A 204 17.98 -7.28 29.40
N GLU A 205 18.91 -8.11 29.86
CA GLU A 205 18.71 -9.54 30.02
C GLU A 205 19.08 -9.95 31.45
N ARG A 206 18.25 -10.81 32.04
CA ARG A 206 18.44 -11.36 33.38
C ARG A 206 18.08 -12.83 33.38
N ARG A 207 18.87 -13.64 34.10
CA ARG A 207 18.56 -15.04 34.36
C ARG A 207 18.44 -15.26 35.86
N VAL A 208 17.34 -15.85 36.31
CA VAL A 208 17.06 -16.07 37.73
C VAL A 208 16.60 -17.50 37.97
N PRO A 209 16.75 -18.07 39.18
CA PRO A 209 16.10 -19.32 39.54
C PRO A 209 14.58 -19.25 39.28
N HIS A 210 13.97 -20.38 38.92
CA HIS A 210 12.51 -20.50 38.75
C HIS A 210 11.78 -20.49 40.10
N GLU A 211 11.85 -19.33 40.77
CA GLU A 211 11.33 -19.08 42.11
C GLU A 211 10.71 -17.68 42.17
N GLY A 212 9.61 -17.54 42.93
CA GLY A 212 8.83 -16.30 42.96
C GLY A 212 9.62 -15.09 43.48
N ALA A 213 10.43 -15.25 44.53
CA ALA A 213 11.15 -14.13 45.13
C ALA A 213 12.27 -13.58 44.21
N PRO A 214 13.18 -14.39 43.65
CA PRO A 214 14.15 -13.93 42.66
C PRO A 214 13.51 -13.30 41.42
N LEU A 215 12.44 -13.90 40.89
CA LEU A 215 11.72 -13.37 39.72
C LEU A 215 11.08 -12.01 40.01
N ALA A 216 10.39 -11.87 41.15
CA ALA A 216 9.75 -10.61 41.51
C ALA A 216 10.77 -9.47 41.69
N THR A 217 11.96 -9.77 42.21
CA THR A 217 13.06 -8.79 42.29
C THR A 217 13.55 -8.40 40.90
N ALA A 218 13.82 -9.35 40.02
CA ALA A 218 14.28 -9.06 38.66
C ALA A 218 13.26 -8.25 37.84
N ILE A 219 11.96 -8.52 37.97
CA ILE A 219 10.91 -7.74 37.30
C ILE A 219 10.90 -6.29 37.82
N ARG A 220 10.99 -6.08 39.15
CA ARG A 220 11.01 -4.73 39.74
C ARG A 220 12.24 -3.93 39.29
N GLU A 221 13.40 -4.55 39.27
CA GLU A 221 14.64 -3.91 38.81
C GLU A 221 14.57 -3.58 37.32
N ALA A 222 14.05 -4.49 36.49
CA ALA A 222 13.86 -4.25 35.06
C ALA A 222 12.87 -3.11 34.80
N ALA A 223 11.75 -3.06 35.52
CA ALA A 223 10.73 -2.03 35.40
C ALA A 223 11.19 -0.65 35.91
N ALA A 224 12.16 -0.60 36.83
CA ALA A 224 12.81 0.63 37.27
C ALA A 224 13.95 1.09 36.35
N GLY A 225 14.35 0.23 35.40
CA GLY A 225 15.42 0.48 34.44
C GLY A 225 14.94 1.19 33.16
N PRO A 226 15.78 1.21 32.10
CA PRO A 226 15.48 1.90 30.85
C PRO A 226 14.54 1.12 29.90
N ALA A 227 14.03 -0.04 30.32
CA ALA A 227 13.15 -0.87 29.50
C ALA A 227 11.70 -0.37 29.55
N GLU A 228 11.06 -0.32 28.38
CA GLU A 228 9.66 0.06 28.21
C GLU A 228 8.70 -1.13 28.34
N LEU A 229 9.21 -2.35 28.15
CA LEU A 229 8.47 -3.60 28.25
C LEU A 229 9.31 -4.65 28.97
N VAL A 230 8.72 -5.39 29.91
CA VAL A 230 9.34 -6.56 30.55
C VAL A 230 8.67 -7.83 30.02
N VAL A 231 9.47 -8.76 29.51
CA VAL A 231 9.06 -10.10 29.09
C VAL A 231 9.74 -11.13 29.99
N VAL A 232 8.97 -12.10 30.47
CA VAL A 232 9.45 -13.20 31.34
C VAL A 232 9.32 -14.51 30.59
#